data_AF-A0A2R9CIS7-F1
#
_entry.id   AF-A0A2R9CIS7-F1
#
_cell.length_a   1.000
_cell.length_b   1.000
_cell.length_c   1.000
_cell.angle_alpha   90.00
_cell.angle_beta   90.00
_cell.angle_gamma   90.00
#
_symmetry.space_group_name_H-M   'P 1'
#
loop_
_entity.id
_entity.type
_entity.pdbx_description
1 polymer ?
#
loop_
_entity_poly.entity_id
_entity_poly.type
_entity_poly.pdbx_seq_one_letter_code
_entity_poly.pdbx_strand_id
1 'polypeptide(L)'
;MILCSRLCLPQSASLRMEPAPGLVEQPKCLEAGSPEPEPAPWQALPVLSEKQSGDVELVLAYAAPVLDKRQTSRLLKEVSALHPLPAQPHLKRVRPSRDAGSPHALEMLLCLAGPASGPRSLAELLPRPAVDPRGLGQPFLVPVPARPPLTRGQFEEARAHWPTSFHEDKQMTRGAVVVDPASDRVLATGHDCSCADNPLLHAVMVCVDLVARGQGRGTYDFRPFPACSFAPAAAPQAVRAGAVRKLDADEDGLPYLCTGYDLYVTREPCAMCAMALVHARILRVFYGAPSPDGALGTRFRIHARPDLNHRFQVFRGVLEEQCRWLDPDT
;
A
#
# COMPACT_ATOMS: atom_id res chain seq x y z
N MET A 1 -8.14 -30.13 7.64
CA MET A 1 -9.38 -30.45 6.91
C MET A 1 -9.49 -29.43 5.79
N ILE A 2 -9.49 -29.72 4.48
CA ILE A 2 -9.62 -30.94 3.66
C ILE A 2 -8.68 -30.79 2.44
N LEU A 3 -8.19 -31.92 1.93
CA LEU A 3 -7.25 -32.13 0.82
C LEU A 3 -7.64 -31.44 -0.51
N CYS A 4 -6.63 -31.08 -1.31
CA CYS A 4 -6.61 -31.49 -2.72
C CYS A 4 -5.17 -31.72 -3.20
N SER A 5 -4.83 -33.00 -3.37
CA SER A 5 -3.58 -33.50 -3.92
C SER A 5 -3.84 -34.02 -5.33
N ARG A 6 -2.86 -33.75 -6.22
CA ARG A 6 -2.60 -34.32 -7.56
C ARG A 6 -2.71 -33.31 -8.70
N LEU A 7 -1.55 -32.86 -9.18
CA LEU A 7 -1.32 -32.61 -10.60
C LEU A 7 -0.02 -33.32 -11.00
N CYS A 8 -0.17 -34.47 -11.65
CA CYS A 8 0.87 -35.11 -12.44
C CYS A 8 1.18 -34.21 -13.64
N LEU A 9 2.45 -33.83 -13.81
CA LEU A 9 2.97 -33.29 -15.06
C LEU A 9 3.23 -34.45 -16.03
N PRO A 10 2.77 -34.40 -17.30
CA PRO A 10 3.37 -35.22 -18.34
C PRO A 10 4.63 -34.54 -18.89
N GLN A 11 5.69 -35.34 -18.99
CA GLN A 11 6.98 -35.00 -19.56
C GLN A 11 6.91 -34.84 -21.09
N SER A 12 7.72 -33.89 -21.58
CA SER A 12 8.44 -33.85 -22.87
C SER A 12 7.82 -34.52 -24.11
N ALA A 13 7.58 -33.72 -25.15
CA ALA A 13 7.59 -34.19 -26.54
C ALA A 13 8.38 -33.22 -27.44
N SER A 14 9.38 -33.79 -28.10
CA SER A 14 10.31 -33.17 -29.04
C SER A 14 9.62 -32.89 -30.38
N LEU A 15 9.89 -31.72 -30.96
CA LEU A 15 9.43 -31.31 -32.29
C LEU A 15 10.20 -32.08 -33.39
N ARG A 16 9.47 -32.80 -34.25
CA ARG A 16 9.90 -33.15 -35.61
C ARG A 16 8.71 -33.08 -36.58
N MET A 17 8.95 -32.49 -37.75
CA MET A 17 7.99 -32.27 -38.85
C MET A 17 7.79 -33.54 -39.72
N GLU A 18 6.52 -33.92 -39.94
CA GLU A 18 5.77 -34.33 -41.17
C GLU A 18 6.47 -35.14 -42.31
N PRO A 19 5.77 -36.11 -42.96
CA PRO A 19 4.69 -35.79 -43.93
C PRO A 19 3.44 -36.72 -44.03
N ALA A 20 2.37 -36.12 -44.59
CA ALA A 20 0.99 -36.51 -44.99
C ALA A 20 0.73 -37.84 -45.76
N PRO A 21 -0.51 -38.16 -46.23
CA PRO A 21 -1.89 -38.00 -45.68
C PRO A 21 -2.70 -39.33 -45.68
N GLY A 22 -3.77 -39.42 -44.88
CA GLY A 22 -4.72 -40.54 -44.97
C GLY A 22 -6.01 -40.30 -44.19
N LEU A 23 -7.15 -40.31 -44.90
CA LEU A 23 -8.50 -40.17 -44.36
C LEU A 23 -8.81 -41.27 -43.33
N VAL A 24 -9.16 -40.89 -42.10
CA VAL A 24 -9.94 -41.74 -41.18
C VAL A 24 -10.97 -40.88 -40.45
N GLU A 25 -12.20 -41.34 -40.51
CA GLU A 25 -13.41 -40.72 -39.97
C GLU A 25 -13.33 -40.43 -38.46
N GLN A 26 -13.88 -39.28 -38.04
CA GLN A 26 -14.05 -38.91 -36.64
C GLN A 26 -15.26 -39.65 -36.03
N PRO A 27 -15.13 -40.31 -34.87
CA PRO A 27 -16.29 -40.56 -34.03
C PRO A 27 -16.57 -39.30 -33.19
N LYS A 28 -17.81 -38.80 -33.28
CA LYS A 28 -18.37 -37.76 -32.40
C LYS A 28 -18.30 -38.23 -30.94
N CYS A 29 -17.43 -37.62 -30.14
CA CYS A 29 -17.62 -37.59 -28.69
C CYS A 29 -18.47 -36.37 -28.32
N LEU A 30 -19.74 -36.64 -28.03
CA LEU A 30 -20.60 -35.78 -27.24
C LEU A 30 -20.18 -35.92 -25.78
N GLU A 31 -19.45 -34.93 -25.26
CA GLU A 31 -19.46 -34.65 -23.82
C GLU A 31 -19.58 -33.13 -23.63
N ALA A 32 -20.80 -32.70 -23.35
CA ALA A 32 -21.08 -31.37 -22.81
C ALA A 32 -20.61 -31.35 -21.36
N GLY A 33 -19.33 -31.06 -21.14
CA GLY A 33 -18.83 -30.62 -19.85
C GLY A 33 -19.39 -29.24 -19.57
N SER A 34 -20.25 -29.13 -18.55
CA SER A 34 -20.61 -27.84 -17.95
C SER A 34 -19.33 -27.04 -17.64
N PRO A 35 -19.25 -25.74 -17.97
CA PRO A 35 -18.08 -24.95 -17.63
C PRO A 35 -17.88 -25.01 -16.12
N GLU A 36 -16.72 -25.53 -15.68
CA GLU A 36 -16.32 -25.39 -14.29
C GLU A 36 -16.37 -23.90 -13.95
N PRO A 37 -17.00 -23.50 -12.84
CA PRO A 37 -17.01 -22.11 -12.43
C PRO A 37 -15.56 -21.68 -12.25
N GLU A 38 -15.13 -20.67 -13.01
CA GLU A 38 -13.81 -20.09 -12.80
C GLU A 38 -13.66 -19.78 -11.31
N PRO A 39 -12.54 -20.19 -10.66
CA PRO A 39 -12.35 -19.91 -9.25
C PRO A 39 -12.49 -18.40 -9.07
N ALA A 40 -13.44 -17.99 -8.24
CA ALA A 40 -13.68 -16.59 -7.94
C ALA A 40 -12.32 -15.93 -7.64
N PRO A 41 -12.01 -14.77 -8.25
CA PRO A 41 -10.72 -14.14 -8.06
C PRO A 41 -10.50 -13.97 -6.57
N TRP A 42 -9.49 -14.65 -6.01
CA TRP A 42 -9.13 -14.43 -4.63
C TRP A 42 -8.75 -12.95 -4.51
N GLN A 43 -9.51 -12.23 -3.67
CA GLN A 43 -9.23 -10.85 -3.34
C GLN A 43 -8.49 -10.82 -2.02
N ALA A 44 -7.23 -10.42 -2.01
CA ALA A 44 -6.59 -10.08 -0.74
C ALA A 44 -7.09 -8.70 -0.31
N LEU A 45 -7.53 -8.60 0.94
CA LEU A 45 -7.88 -7.36 1.59
C LEU A 45 -6.72 -6.97 2.52
N PRO A 46 -6.23 -5.73 2.48
CA PRO A 46 -5.17 -5.31 3.39
C PRO A 46 -5.68 -5.39 4.83
N VAL A 47 -4.91 -6.07 5.70
CA VAL A 47 -5.21 -6.13 7.14
C VAL A 47 -4.65 -4.87 7.79
N LEU A 48 -5.45 -3.80 7.75
CA LEU A 48 -5.11 -2.53 8.37
C LEU A 48 -5.62 -2.50 9.83
N SER A 49 -5.06 -1.61 10.65
CA SER A 49 -5.62 -1.38 11.99
C SER A 49 -7.06 -0.85 11.91
N GLU A 50 -7.86 -1.03 12.95
CA GLU A 50 -9.26 -0.55 13.01
C GLU A 50 -9.39 0.94 12.64
N LYS A 51 -8.38 1.76 12.96
CA LYS A 51 -8.37 3.20 12.64
C LYS A 51 -8.16 3.49 11.15
N GLN A 52 -7.50 2.59 10.43
CA GLN A 52 -7.13 2.72 9.02
C GLN A 52 -8.12 2.02 8.09
N SER A 53 -8.74 0.94 8.55
CA SER A 53 -9.82 0.23 7.86
C SER A 53 -11.20 0.83 8.14
N GLY A 54 -11.34 1.65 9.18
CA GLY A 54 -12.59 2.32 9.50
C GLY A 54 -12.94 3.46 8.56
N ASP A 55 -14.24 3.72 8.43
CA ASP A 55 -14.82 4.81 7.65
C ASP A 55 -14.39 6.20 8.17
N VAL A 56 -14.52 7.23 7.33
CA VAL A 56 -14.23 8.60 7.74
C VAL A 56 -15.30 9.09 8.71
N GLU A 57 -14.93 9.20 9.99
CA GLU A 57 -15.81 9.78 11.01
C GLU A 57 -16.10 11.25 10.70
N LEU A 58 -17.38 11.63 10.67
CA LEU A 58 -17.83 12.99 10.37
C LEU A 58 -18.39 13.66 11.62
N VAL A 59 -18.04 14.93 11.78
CA VAL A 59 -18.63 15.84 12.76
C VAL A 59 -19.27 17.03 12.05
N LEU A 60 -20.31 17.59 12.64
CA LEU A 60 -20.95 18.78 12.08
C LEU A 60 -20.13 20.03 12.42
N ALA A 61 -20.08 20.96 11.47
CA ALA A 61 -19.45 22.26 11.65
C ALA A 61 -20.30 23.36 10.98
N TYR A 62 -20.18 24.59 11.48
CA TYR A 62 -20.77 25.76 10.82
C TYR A 62 -19.82 26.30 9.78
N ALA A 63 -20.31 26.50 8.56
CA ALA A 63 -19.64 27.22 7.50
C ALA A 63 -20.52 28.37 7.01
N ALA A 64 -19.93 29.38 6.38
CA ALA A 64 -20.66 30.51 5.80
C ALA A 64 -20.11 30.87 4.42
N PRO A 65 -20.96 31.30 3.47
CA PRO A 65 -20.49 31.82 2.19
C PRO A 65 -19.76 33.16 2.40
N VAL A 66 -18.71 33.38 1.63
CA VAL A 66 -17.95 34.63 1.64
C VAL A 66 -18.51 35.55 0.56
N LEU A 67 -19.22 36.59 0.99
CA LEU A 67 -19.86 37.58 0.12
C LEU A 67 -18.85 38.54 -0.51
N ASP A 68 -17.79 38.89 0.25
CA ASP A 68 -16.73 39.80 -0.20
C ASP A 68 -15.35 39.13 -0.10
N LYS A 69 -14.80 38.76 -1.27
CA LYS A 69 -13.48 38.13 -1.39
C LYS A 69 -12.33 39.01 -0.88
N ARG A 70 -12.49 40.34 -0.85
CA ARG A 70 -11.46 41.26 -0.35
C ARG A 70 -11.26 41.11 1.16
N GLN A 71 -12.28 40.63 1.86
CA GLN A 71 -12.26 40.46 3.31
C GLN A 71 -11.83 39.05 3.75
N THR A 72 -11.64 38.11 2.82
CA THR A 72 -11.33 36.70 3.16
C THR A 72 -10.11 36.56 4.06
N SER A 73 -9.00 37.24 3.75
CA SER A 73 -7.78 37.14 4.55
C SER A 73 -7.93 37.73 5.97
N ARG A 74 -8.74 38.78 6.12
CA ARG A 74 -9.06 39.38 7.43
C ARG A 74 -9.94 38.43 8.24
N LEU A 75 -11.07 38.03 7.66
CA LEU A 75 -12.04 37.11 8.26
C LEU A 75 -11.37 35.80 8.68
N LEU A 76 -10.50 35.25 7.82
CA LEU A 76 -9.78 34.02 8.13
C LEU A 76 -8.94 34.17 9.41
N LYS A 77 -8.23 35.28 9.58
CA LYS A 77 -7.41 35.55 10.77
C LYS A 77 -8.28 35.73 12.02
N GLU A 78 -9.32 36.57 11.92
CA GLU A 78 -10.24 36.85 13.04
C GLU A 78 -10.97 35.59 13.51
N VAL A 79 -11.58 34.83 12.57
CA VAL A 79 -12.30 33.59 12.87
C VAL A 79 -11.34 32.51 13.40
N SER A 80 -10.10 32.43 12.88
CA SER A 80 -9.11 31.47 13.40
C SER A 80 -8.65 31.80 14.81
N ALA A 81 -8.58 33.08 15.16
CA ALA A 81 -8.24 33.52 16.50
C ALA A 81 -9.37 33.26 17.50
N LEU A 82 -10.62 33.49 17.08
CA LEU A 82 -11.79 33.28 17.94
C LEU A 82 -12.12 31.78 18.15
N HIS A 83 -12.09 31.00 17.07
CA HIS A 83 -12.50 29.59 17.07
C HIS A 83 -11.38 28.70 16.52
N PRO A 84 -10.25 28.52 17.23
CA PRO A 84 -9.19 27.62 16.78
C PRO A 84 -9.70 26.17 16.66
N LEU A 85 -9.13 25.40 15.73
CA LEU A 85 -9.50 24.00 15.46
C LEU A 85 -8.31 23.06 15.77
N PRO A 86 -7.83 22.99 17.02
CA PRO A 86 -6.63 22.22 17.36
C PRO A 86 -6.82 20.72 17.19
N ALA A 87 -8.05 20.21 17.34
CA ALA A 87 -8.37 18.81 17.13
C ALA A 87 -8.53 18.44 15.64
N GLN A 88 -8.65 19.43 14.75
CA GLN A 88 -8.82 19.24 13.29
C GLN A 88 -7.82 20.09 12.49
N PRO A 89 -6.49 19.92 12.71
CA PRO A 89 -5.48 20.70 12.02
C PRO A 89 -5.41 20.40 10.51
N HIS A 90 -5.98 19.27 10.09
CA HIS A 90 -6.05 18.85 8.69
C HIS A 90 -7.10 19.58 7.87
N LEU A 91 -8.11 20.20 8.49
CA LEU A 91 -9.18 20.87 7.74
C LEU A 91 -8.71 22.22 7.19
N LYS A 92 -8.90 22.46 5.89
CA LYS A 92 -8.68 23.79 5.29
C LYS A 92 -9.86 24.70 5.62
N ARG A 93 -9.61 25.92 6.12
CA ARG A 93 -10.72 26.81 6.50
C ARG A 93 -11.53 27.40 5.36
N VAL A 94 -10.99 27.43 4.14
CA VAL A 94 -11.68 28.03 3.00
C VAL A 94 -11.74 27.01 1.88
N ARG A 95 -12.89 26.92 1.22
CA ARG A 95 -13.10 26.12 0.02
C ARG A 95 -13.78 26.93 -1.09
N PRO A 96 -13.61 26.55 -2.36
CA PRO A 96 -14.52 26.98 -3.42
C PRO A 96 -15.95 26.55 -3.10
N SER A 97 -16.94 27.35 -3.48
CA SER A 97 -18.34 26.96 -3.29
C SER A 97 -18.65 25.69 -4.08
N ARG A 98 -19.49 24.83 -3.50
CA ARG A 98 -19.89 23.57 -4.14
C ARG A 98 -20.87 23.77 -5.29
N ASP A 99 -21.70 24.79 -5.19
CA ASP A 99 -22.70 25.08 -6.20
C ASP A 99 -22.11 26.02 -7.24
N ALA A 100 -21.93 25.52 -8.46
CA ALA A 100 -21.42 26.29 -9.58
C ALA A 100 -22.34 27.47 -9.96
N GLY A 101 -23.61 27.43 -9.56
CA GLY A 101 -24.58 28.53 -9.72
C GLY A 101 -24.60 29.52 -8.55
N SER A 102 -23.84 29.28 -7.47
CA SER A 102 -23.81 30.15 -6.31
C SER A 102 -23.23 31.53 -6.68
N PRO A 103 -23.86 32.65 -6.23
CA PRO A 103 -23.32 33.99 -6.42
C PRO A 103 -22.01 34.22 -5.66
N HIS A 104 -21.62 33.30 -4.77
CA HIS A 104 -20.43 33.40 -3.93
C HIS A 104 -19.46 32.27 -4.27
N ALA A 105 -18.25 32.62 -4.71
CA ALA A 105 -17.30 31.61 -5.15
C ALA A 105 -16.56 30.89 -4.01
N LEU A 106 -16.70 31.33 -2.75
CA LEU A 106 -15.95 30.81 -1.61
C LEU A 106 -16.86 30.58 -0.40
N GLU A 107 -16.53 29.55 0.38
CA GLU A 107 -17.16 29.21 1.65
C GLU A 107 -16.07 29.08 2.73
N MET A 108 -16.37 29.55 3.95
CA MET A 108 -15.45 29.56 5.08
C MET A 108 -16.00 28.72 6.23
N LEU A 109 -15.18 27.82 6.76
CA LEU A 109 -15.43 27.05 7.98
C LEU A 109 -15.23 27.96 9.20
N LEU A 110 -16.25 28.04 10.05
CA LEU A 110 -16.26 28.90 11.23
C LEU A 110 -15.79 28.15 12.48
N CYS A 111 -16.55 27.13 12.90
CA CYS A 111 -16.31 26.34 14.11
C CYS A 111 -17.03 24.99 14.05
N LEU A 112 -16.66 24.05 14.91
CA LEU A 112 -17.40 22.81 15.10
C LEU A 112 -18.77 23.08 15.75
N ALA A 113 -19.78 22.33 15.32
CA ALA A 113 -21.09 22.35 15.97
C ALA A 113 -21.03 21.45 17.21
N GLY A 114 -21.55 21.96 18.32
CA GLY A 114 -21.78 21.15 19.52
C GLY A 114 -22.93 20.14 19.34
N PRO A 115 -23.15 19.25 20.32
CA PRO A 115 -24.13 18.17 20.23
C PRO A 115 -25.58 18.64 20.02
N ALA A 116 -25.93 19.84 20.50
CA ALA A 116 -27.21 20.50 20.20
C ALA A 116 -27.09 21.38 18.93
N SER A 117 -26.90 20.72 17.78
CA SER A 117 -26.72 21.38 16.49
C SER A 117 -28.07 21.81 15.89
N GLY A 118 -28.15 23.07 15.45
CA GLY A 118 -29.36 23.68 14.90
C GLY A 118 -29.02 24.99 14.17
N PRO A 119 -30.00 25.68 13.57
CA PRO A 119 -29.74 26.97 12.93
C PRO A 119 -29.22 27.98 13.97
N ARG A 120 -28.10 28.63 13.67
CA ARG A 120 -27.52 29.70 14.50
C ARG A 120 -27.26 30.93 13.66
N SER A 121 -27.38 32.11 14.24
CA SER A 121 -27.05 33.35 13.53
C SER A 121 -25.53 33.61 13.51
N LEU A 122 -25.04 34.43 12.58
CA LEU A 122 -23.64 34.88 12.60
C LEU A 122 -23.30 35.62 13.89
N ALA A 123 -24.25 36.37 14.47
CA ALA A 123 -24.01 37.13 15.69
C ALA A 123 -23.75 36.21 16.91
N GLU A 124 -24.42 35.06 16.97
CA GLU A 124 -24.18 34.05 18.00
C GLU A 124 -22.84 33.34 17.80
N LEU A 125 -22.49 33.02 16.56
CA LEU A 125 -21.25 32.30 16.24
C LEU A 125 -20.02 33.21 16.32
N LEU A 126 -20.16 34.48 15.92
CA LEU A 126 -19.08 35.45 15.75
C LEU A 126 -19.44 36.77 16.47
N PRO A 127 -19.42 36.79 17.82
CA PRO A 127 -19.79 37.97 18.58
C PRO A 127 -18.80 39.12 18.37
N ARG A 128 -19.33 40.34 18.29
CA ARG A 128 -18.53 41.57 18.26
C ARG A 128 -17.98 41.89 19.66
N PRO A 129 -16.79 42.53 19.77
CA PRO A 129 -15.94 43.05 18.69
C PRO A 129 -14.93 42.04 18.13
N ALA A 130 -14.98 40.77 18.56
CA ALA A 130 -13.94 39.78 18.26
C ALA A 130 -13.80 39.49 16.76
N VAL A 131 -14.92 39.47 16.03
CA VAL A 131 -14.96 39.31 14.57
C VAL A 131 -15.96 40.30 13.99
N ASP A 132 -15.62 40.96 12.89
CA ASP A 132 -16.57 41.74 12.11
C ASP A 132 -17.16 40.86 10.99
N PRO A 133 -18.42 40.38 11.11
CA PRO A 133 -19.00 39.42 10.18
C PRO A 133 -19.33 40.03 8.81
N ARG A 134 -19.05 41.32 8.58
CA ARG A 134 -19.19 41.94 7.26
C ARG A 134 -18.39 41.13 6.23
N GLY A 135 -19.05 40.79 5.12
CA GLY A 135 -18.49 39.94 4.08
C GLY A 135 -18.76 38.44 4.24
N LEU A 136 -19.46 38.01 5.30
CA LEU A 136 -20.00 36.65 5.43
C LEU A 136 -21.52 36.64 5.25
N GLY A 137 -22.04 35.60 4.61
CA GLY A 137 -23.47 35.33 4.51
C GLY A 137 -23.97 34.41 5.61
N GLN A 138 -25.22 33.97 5.49
CA GLN A 138 -25.83 33.14 6.54
C GLN A 138 -25.08 31.81 6.73
N PRO A 139 -24.83 31.39 7.98
CA PRO A 139 -24.12 30.17 8.27
C PRO A 139 -25.04 28.96 8.04
N PHE A 140 -24.44 27.85 7.63
CA PHE A 140 -25.08 26.57 7.40
C PHE A 140 -24.25 25.45 8.02
N LEU A 141 -24.90 24.32 8.30
CA LEU A 141 -24.25 23.13 8.83
C LEU A 141 -23.68 22.28 7.69
N VAL A 142 -22.47 21.79 7.88
CA VAL A 142 -21.78 20.91 6.94
C VAL A 142 -21.05 19.79 7.68
N PRO A 143 -21.11 18.53 7.22
CA PRO A 143 -20.28 17.47 7.77
C PRO A 143 -18.81 17.68 7.35
N VAL A 144 -17.90 17.55 8.30
CA VAL A 144 -16.45 17.61 8.08
C VAL A 144 -15.75 16.42 8.73
N PRO A 145 -14.63 15.94 8.17
CA PRO A 145 -13.84 14.86 8.77
C PRO A 145 -13.35 15.20 10.18
N ALA A 146 -13.72 14.37 11.16
CA ALA A 146 -13.42 14.56 12.58
C ALA A 146 -11.94 14.38 12.91
N ARG A 147 -11.27 13.49 12.16
CA ARG A 147 -9.87 13.08 12.34
C ARG A 147 -9.12 13.18 11.00
N PRO A 148 -7.79 13.35 11.04
CA PRO A 148 -6.97 13.35 9.83
C PRO A 148 -7.04 11.98 9.14
N PRO A 149 -7.14 11.94 7.79
CA PRO A 149 -7.09 10.68 7.05
C PRO A 149 -5.72 10.02 7.19
N LEU A 150 -5.69 8.69 7.38
CA LEU A 150 -4.47 7.90 7.53
C LEU A 150 -4.08 7.17 6.25
N THR A 151 -5.04 6.90 5.37
CA THR A 151 -4.85 6.24 4.08
C THR A 151 -5.33 7.13 2.94
N ARG A 152 -4.89 6.83 1.71
CA ARG A 152 -5.37 7.54 0.52
C ARG A 152 -6.88 7.39 0.30
N GLY A 153 -7.42 6.19 0.52
CA GLY A 153 -8.88 5.96 0.45
C GLY A 153 -9.65 6.84 1.45
N GLN A 154 -9.20 6.89 2.71
CA GLN A 154 -9.78 7.81 3.69
C GLN A 154 -9.62 9.28 3.29
N PHE A 155 -8.51 9.66 2.67
CA PHE A 155 -8.32 11.02 2.18
C PHE A 155 -9.30 11.38 1.07
N GLU A 156 -9.52 10.49 0.10
CA GLU A 156 -10.46 10.70 -1.00
C GLU A 156 -11.89 10.85 -0.48
N GLU A 157 -12.30 9.96 0.43
CA GLU A 157 -13.59 10.03 1.12
C GLU A 157 -13.72 11.32 1.94
N ALA A 158 -12.72 11.66 2.76
CA ALA A 158 -12.70 12.86 3.58
C ALA A 158 -12.80 14.15 2.74
N ARG A 159 -12.05 14.20 1.63
CA ARG A 159 -12.04 15.32 0.68
C ARG A 159 -13.39 15.51 0.02
N ALA A 160 -14.16 14.43 -0.17
CA ALA A 160 -15.52 14.48 -0.69
C ALA A 160 -16.50 15.16 0.28
N HIS A 161 -16.16 15.37 1.56
CA HIS A 161 -16.95 16.15 2.52
C HIS A 161 -16.43 17.58 2.66
N TRP A 162 -15.16 17.74 3.00
CA TRP A 162 -14.53 19.04 3.16
C TRP A 162 -13.03 18.98 2.80
N PRO A 163 -12.43 20.03 2.20
CA PRO A 163 -11.02 19.96 1.84
C PRO A 163 -10.10 19.75 3.05
N THR A 164 -9.32 18.68 2.99
CA THR A 164 -8.36 18.29 4.03
C THR A 164 -6.94 18.36 3.49
N SER A 165 -5.95 18.53 4.37
CA SER A 165 -4.57 18.20 4.11
C SER A 165 -4.34 16.73 4.44
N PHE A 166 -3.55 16.07 3.60
CA PHE A 166 -3.12 14.70 3.80
C PHE A 166 -1.62 14.66 3.58
N HIS A 167 -0.92 14.18 4.60
CA HIS A 167 0.49 13.91 4.56
C HIS A 167 0.63 12.43 4.82
N GLU A 168 1.02 11.70 3.78
CA GLU A 168 1.03 10.26 3.81
C GLU A 168 2.17 9.73 4.67
N ASP A 169 1.88 8.70 5.46
CA ASP A 169 2.91 8.01 6.24
C ASP A 169 3.69 7.06 5.33
N LYS A 170 4.90 7.48 4.96
CA LYS A 170 5.81 6.70 4.09
C LYS A 170 6.24 5.37 4.72
N GLN A 171 6.14 5.21 6.04
CA GLN A 171 6.53 3.99 6.73
C GLN A 171 5.50 2.86 6.54
N MET A 172 4.26 3.22 6.19
CA MET A 172 3.12 2.29 6.23
C MET A 172 2.72 1.70 4.87
N THR A 173 3.23 2.27 3.79
CA THR A 173 2.80 1.98 2.41
C THR A 173 3.64 0.92 1.70
N ARG A 174 4.80 0.58 2.28
CA ARG A 174 5.81 -0.29 1.66
C ARG A 174 6.11 -1.47 2.58
N GLY A 175 5.55 -2.62 2.25
CA GLY A 175 5.72 -3.87 2.98
C GLY A 175 6.44 -4.92 2.14
N ALA A 176 7.17 -5.82 2.80
CA ALA A 176 7.82 -6.96 2.18
C ALA A 176 7.75 -8.20 3.09
N VAL A 177 7.71 -9.37 2.48
CA VAL A 177 7.70 -10.66 3.17
C VAL A 177 8.61 -11.64 2.43
N VAL A 178 9.49 -12.32 3.15
CA VAL A 178 10.32 -13.42 2.62
C VAL A 178 9.71 -14.75 3.05
N VAL A 179 9.55 -15.66 2.09
CA VAL A 179 8.88 -16.95 2.25
C VAL A 179 9.81 -18.06 1.79
N ASP A 180 9.86 -19.15 2.55
CA ASP A 180 10.46 -20.40 2.10
C ASP A 180 9.45 -21.17 1.24
N PRO A 181 9.66 -21.29 -0.09
CA PRO A 181 8.73 -21.99 -0.96
C PRO A 181 8.69 -23.50 -0.73
N ALA A 182 9.68 -24.10 -0.05
CA ALA A 182 9.68 -25.53 0.24
C ALA A 182 8.75 -25.88 1.41
N SER A 183 8.61 -24.98 2.39
CA SER A 183 7.80 -25.17 3.59
C SER A 183 6.55 -24.29 3.66
N ASP A 184 6.37 -23.39 2.68
CA ASP A 184 5.29 -22.38 2.65
C ASP A 184 5.25 -21.52 3.91
N ARG A 185 6.43 -21.23 4.47
CA ARG A 185 6.58 -20.54 5.75
C ARG A 185 7.12 -19.14 5.56
N VAL A 186 6.47 -18.17 6.18
CA VAL A 186 6.99 -16.80 6.29
C VAL A 186 8.23 -16.79 7.20
N LEU A 187 9.35 -16.34 6.65
CA LEU A 187 10.63 -16.24 7.35
C LEU A 187 10.87 -14.84 7.91
N ALA A 188 10.48 -13.80 7.18
CA ALA A 188 10.63 -12.43 7.62
C ALA A 188 9.50 -11.58 7.07
N THR A 189 8.95 -10.70 7.91
CA THR A 189 7.98 -9.66 7.55
C THR A 189 8.61 -8.33 7.92
N GLY A 190 8.67 -7.41 6.97
CA GLY A 190 9.24 -6.08 7.16
C GLY A 190 8.43 -5.01 6.45
N HIS A 191 8.59 -3.78 6.90
CA HIS A 191 8.09 -2.61 6.20
C HIS A 191 9.22 -1.59 6.02
N ASP A 192 8.95 -0.51 5.30
CA ASP A 192 9.90 0.58 5.14
C ASP A 192 10.09 1.27 6.50
N CYS A 193 11.32 1.19 7.00
CA CYS A 193 11.76 1.80 8.25
C CYS A 193 12.68 2.99 7.98
N SER A 194 12.67 3.54 6.76
CA SER A 194 13.52 4.67 6.41
C SER A 194 13.15 5.89 7.24
N CYS A 195 14.20 6.57 7.73
CA CYS A 195 14.07 7.82 8.48
C CYS A 195 15.25 8.73 8.13
N ALA A 196 15.26 9.96 8.68
CA ALA A 196 16.33 10.93 8.42
C ALA A 196 17.72 10.36 8.74
N ASP A 197 17.84 9.57 9.80
CA ASP A 197 19.12 8.97 10.23
C ASP A 197 19.48 7.71 9.43
N ASN A 198 18.47 6.99 8.92
CA ASN A 198 18.64 5.71 8.23
C ASN A 198 17.80 5.66 6.93
N PRO A 199 18.19 6.41 5.89
CA PRO A 199 17.40 6.52 4.67
C PRO A 199 17.35 5.22 3.85
N LEU A 200 18.25 4.26 4.10
CA LEU A 200 18.39 3.03 3.31
C LEU A 200 17.55 1.85 3.83
N LEU A 201 16.81 2.01 4.92
CA LEU A 201 16.00 0.95 5.53
C LEU A 201 14.67 0.72 4.78
N HIS A 202 14.74 0.51 3.48
CA HIS A 202 13.60 0.10 2.67
C HIS A 202 13.12 -1.30 3.08
N ALA A 203 11.84 -1.60 2.87
CA ALA A 203 11.22 -2.87 3.25
C ALA A 203 12.02 -4.12 2.81
N VAL A 204 12.57 -4.10 1.59
CA VAL A 204 13.42 -5.19 1.07
C VAL A 204 14.70 -5.36 1.89
N MET A 205 15.37 -4.25 2.22
CA MET A 205 16.61 -4.28 3.02
C MET A 205 16.33 -4.77 4.44
N VAL A 206 15.22 -4.32 5.02
CA VAL A 206 14.75 -4.76 6.34
C VAL A 206 14.51 -6.28 6.33
N CYS A 207 13.81 -6.81 5.33
CA CYS A 207 13.60 -8.25 5.21
C CYS A 207 14.90 -9.06 5.06
N VAL A 208 15.85 -8.58 4.25
CA VAL A 208 17.15 -9.26 4.09
C VAL A 208 17.92 -9.32 5.41
N ASP A 209 17.95 -8.21 6.17
CA ASP A 209 18.62 -8.19 7.48
C ASP A 209 17.88 -9.03 8.53
N LEU A 210 16.53 -9.05 8.50
CA LEU A 210 15.72 -9.91 9.36
C LEU A 210 15.96 -11.41 9.10
N VAL A 211 16.09 -11.82 7.82
CA VAL A 211 16.48 -13.19 7.47
C VAL A 211 17.89 -13.50 7.98
N ALA A 212 18.83 -12.57 7.79
CA ALA A 212 20.18 -12.71 8.33
C ALA A 212 20.15 -12.88 9.87
N ARG A 213 19.29 -12.11 10.56
CA ARG A 213 19.07 -12.20 12.00
C ARG A 213 18.48 -13.54 12.44
N GLY A 214 17.55 -14.09 11.67
CA GLY A 214 17.05 -15.45 11.86
C GLY A 214 18.09 -16.56 11.67
N GLN A 215 19.21 -16.24 11.01
CA GLN A 215 20.36 -17.12 10.80
C GLN A 215 21.52 -16.81 11.77
N GLY A 216 21.28 -16.05 12.84
CA GLY A 216 22.30 -15.67 13.82
C GLY A 216 23.24 -14.54 13.37
N ARG A 217 22.95 -13.90 12.23
CA ARG A 217 23.65 -12.72 11.70
C ARG A 217 22.76 -11.47 11.86
N GLY A 218 22.83 -10.51 10.96
CA GLY A 218 22.03 -9.28 11.00
C GLY A 218 22.68 -8.15 11.80
N THR A 219 22.46 -6.92 11.35
CA THR A 219 23.15 -5.74 11.89
C THR A 219 22.21 -4.82 12.63
N TYR A 220 20.97 -4.67 12.15
CA TYR A 220 20.09 -3.61 12.63
C TYR A 220 19.17 -4.08 13.76
N ASP A 221 18.89 -3.18 14.69
CA ASP A 221 17.96 -3.43 15.77
C ASP A 221 16.53 -2.99 15.42
N PHE A 222 15.71 -3.94 14.98
CA PHE A 222 14.31 -3.69 14.64
C PHE A 222 13.34 -3.72 15.83
N ARG A 223 13.80 -3.81 17.08
CA ARG A 223 12.92 -3.71 18.27
C ARG A 223 11.99 -2.48 18.28
N PRO A 224 12.39 -1.30 17.78
CA PRO A 224 11.49 -0.14 17.68
C PRO A 224 10.33 -0.32 16.67
N PHE A 225 10.40 -1.32 15.79
CA PHE A 225 9.46 -1.57 14.71
C PHE A 225 8.73 -2.91 14.95
N PRO A 226 7.66 -2.94 15.77
CA PRO A 226 7.03 -4.19 16.21
C PRO A 226 6.39 -5.02 15.08
N ALA A 227 6.09 -4.40 13.93
CA ALA A 227 5.61 -5.11 12.74
C ALA A 227 6.75 -5.83 11.98
N CYS A 228 8.00 -5.44 12.20
CA CYS A 228 9.16 -6.12 11.66
C CYS A 228 9.48 -7.35 12.50
N SER A 229 9.38 -8.53 11.90
CA SER A 229 9.56 -9.80 12.61
C SER A 229 10.25 -10.83 11.72
N PHE A 230 10.91 -11.78 12.35
CA PHE A 230 11.48 -12.94 11.68
C PHE A 230 11.08 -14.21 12.43
N ALA A 231 10.87 -15.29 11.68
CA ALA A 231 10.78 -16.62 12.22
C ALA A 231 12.17 -17.27 12.12
N PRO A 232 12.75 -17.79 13.21
CA PRO A 232 13.99 -18.52 13.12
C PRO A 232 13.85 -19.67 12.11
N ALA A 233 14.88 -19.84 11.29
CA ALA A 233 14.92 -20.95 10.34
C ALA A 233 14.78 -22.27 11.13
N ALA A 234 13.76 -23.07 10.82
CA ALA A 234 13.71 -24.43 11.37
C ALA A 234 14.88 -25.22 10.78
N ALA A 235 15.42 -26.19 11.53
CA ALA A 235 16.46 -27.07 11.03
C ALA A 235 16.06 -27.60 9.63
N PRO A 236 16.99 -27.61 8.65
CA PRO A 236 16.64 -27.87 7.26
C PRO A 236 15.97 -29.24 7.12
N GLN A 237 14.68 -29.26 6.77
CA GLN A 237 14.09 -30.45 6.18
C GLN A 237 14.65 -30.57 4.77
N ALA A 238 15.33 -31.70 4.52
CA ALA A 238 16.01 -32.00 3.27
C ALA A 238 15.17 -31.55 2.06
N VAL A 239 15.66 -30.50 1.38
CA VAL A 239 15.08 -29.99 0.14
C VAL A 239 14.97 -31.18 -0.83
N ARG A 240 13.76 -31.42 -1.36
CA ARG A 240 13.56 -32.45 -2.39
C ARG A 240 14.54 -32.20 -3.53
N ALA A 241 15.37 -33.21 -3.81
CA ALA A 241 16.37 -33.17 -4.87
C ALA A 241 15.70 -32.82 -6.20
N GLY A 242 16.01 -31.65 -6.77
CA GLY A 242 15.48 -31.29 -8.09
C GLY A 242 15.74 -29.88 -8.61
N ALA A 243 15.90 -28.84 -7.79
CA ALA A 243 15.90 -27.45 -8.32
C ALA A 243 16.99 -26.50 -7.80
N VAL A 244 17.68 -26.81 -6.71
CA VAL A 244 18.81 -26.00 -6.25
C VAL A 244 20.00 -26.96 -6.16
N ARG A 245 21.00 -26.76 -7.03
CA ARG A 245 22.31 -27.41 -6.85
C ARG A 245 22.68 -27.20 -5.39
N LYS A 246 23.10 -28.25 -4.69
CA LYS A 246 23.64 -28.22 -3.32
C LYS A 246 24.54 -26.98 -3.15
N LEU A 247 23.98 -25.86 -2.69
CA LEU A 247 24.61 -24.55 -2.72
C LEU A 247 24.68 -24.08 -1.28
N ASP A 248 25.90 -24.14 -0.76
CA ASP A 248 26.41 -23.31 0.33
C ASP A 248 25.49 -23.23 1.56
N ALA A 249 25.18 -24.38 2.16
CA ALA A 249 24.81 -24.37 3.56
C ALA A 249 26.06 -23.98 4.35
N ASP A 250 25.95 -22.94 5.20
CA ASP A 250 27.01 -22.57 6.16
C ASP A 250 27.27 -23.76 7.12
N GLU A 251 28.32 -23.71 7.95
CA GLU A 251 28.63 -24.79 8.92
C GLU A 251 27.43 -25.18 9.80
N ASP A 252 26.50 -24.25 9.99
CA ASP A 252 25.26 -24.39 10.74
C ASP A 252 24.10 -25.05 9.96
N GLY A 253 24.30 -25.42 8.69
CA GLY A 253 23.30 -26.05 7.82
C GLY A 253 22.26 -25.10 7.22
N LEU A 254 22.37 -23.79 7.47
CA LEU A 254 21.45 -22.76 6.98
C LEU A 254 21.89 -22.21 5.62
N PRO A 255 20.95 -21.83 4.74
CA PRO A 255 21.29 -21.22 3.46
C PRO A 255 21.86 -19.82 3.65
N TYR A 256 22.81 -19.43 2.80
CA TYR A 256 23.33 -18.07 2.79
C TYR A 256 22.23 -17.03 2.52
N LEU A 257 21.90 -16.20 3.52
CA LEU A 257 20.89 -15.14 3.43
C LEU A 257 19.56 -15.64 2.84
N CYS A 258 19.13 -15.07 1.70
CA CYS A 258 17.84 -15.37 1.09
C CYS A 258 17.95 -16.42 -0.04
N THR A 259 19.02 -17.22 -0.05
CA THR A 259 19.25 -18.22 -1.10
C THR A 259 18.09 -19.20 -1.17
N GLY A 260 17.42 -19.27 -2.32
CA GLY A 260 16.32 -20.22 -2.55
C GLY A 260 14.95 -19.74 -2.04
N TYR A 261 14.84 -18.54 -1.47
CA TYR A 261 13.59 -18.00 -0.96
C TYR A 261 12.87 -17.08 -1.94
N ASP A 262 11.58 -16.86 -1.70
CA ASP A 262 10.74 -15.95 -2.45
C ASP A 262 10.52 -14.65 -1.67
N LEU A 263 10.49 -13.52 -2.37
CA LEU A 263 10.13 -12.22 -1.81
C LEU A 263 8.79 -11.77 -2.39
N TYR A 264 7.85 -11.39 -1.52
CA TYR A 264 6.64 -10.66 -1.88
C TYR A 264 6.77 -9.22 -1.39
N VAL A 265 6.55 -8.23 -2.26
CA VAL A 265 6.73 -6.81 -1.92
C VAL A 265 5.63 -5.96 -2.53
N THR A 266 5.09 -5.00 -1.79
CA THR A 266 3.95 -4.19 -2.28
C THR A 266 4.34 -3.32 -3.48
N ARG A 267 5.59 -2.84 -3.52
CA ARG A 267 6.11 -1.95 -4.57
C ARG A 267 7.34 -2.53 -5.26
N GLU A 268 7.50 -2.21 -6.54
CA GLU A 268 8.68 -2.58 -7.30
C GLU A 268 9.96 -2.06 -6.62
N PRO A 269 10.94 -2.95 -6.30
CA PRO A 269 12.21 -2.56 -5.69
C PRO A 269 13.02 -1.57 -6.53
N CYS A 270 13.58 -0.56 -5.86
CA CYS A 270 14.53 0.37 -6.49
C CYS A 270 15.87 -0.31 -6.82
N ALA A 271 16.77 0.41 -7.51
CA ALA A 271 18.07 -0.13 -7.94
C ALA A 271 18.91 -0.71 -6.79
N MET A 272 18.93 -0.04 -5.63
CA MET A 272 19.63 -0.53 -4.43
C MET A 272 19.05 -1.87 -3.96
N CYS A 273 17.73 -1.93 -3.75
CA CYS A 273 17.06 -3.13 -3.27
C CYS A 273 17.16 -4.29 -4.27
N ALA A 274 17.02 -4.00 -5.57
CA ALA A 274 17.18 -4.98 -6.62
C ALA A 274 18.60 -5.56 -6.65
N MET A 275 19.63 -4.74 -6.47
CA MET A 275 21.01 -5.24 -6.40
C MET A 275 21.28 -6.01 -5.09
N ALA A 276 20.71 -5.59 -3.97
CA ALA A 276 20.79 -6.33 -2.71
C ALA A 276 20.20 -7.75 -2.86
N LEU A 277 19.11 -7.91 -3.62
CA LEU A 277 18.49 -9.20 -3.91
C LEU A 277 19.37 -10.11 -4.79
N VAL A 278 20.15 -9.53 -5.70
CA VAL A 278 21.20 -10.26 -6.44
C VAL A 278 22.23 -10.82 -5.46
N HIS A 279 22.71 -10.00 -4.53
CA HIS A 279 23.69 -10.42 -3.51
C HIS A 279 23.13 -11.43 -2.50
N ALA A 280 21.86 -11.31 -2.14
CA ALA A 280 21.17 -12.24 -1.24
C ALA A 280 20.74 -13.55 -1.93
N ARG A 281 20.99 -13.70 -3.23
CA ARG A 281 20.67 -14.87 -4.06
C ARG A 281 19.20 -15.31 -3.99
N ILE A 282 18.29 -14.34 -3.95
CA ILE A 282 16.83 -14.60 -3.93
C ILE A 282 16.42 -15.48 -5.12
N LEU A 283 15.42 -16.36 -4.96
CA LEU A 283 14.94 -17.23 -6.03
C LEU A 283 13.95 -16.50 -6.93
N ARG A 284 12.91 -15.90 -6.34
CA ARG A 284 11.86 -15.18 -7.06
C ARG A 284 11.44 -13.93 -6.30
N VAL A 285 10.99 -12.94 -7.05
CA VAL A 285 10.40 -11.71 -6.51
C VAL A 285 9.03 -11.50 -7.13
N PHE A 286 8.03 -11.30 -6.29
CA PHE A 286 6.66 -10.96 -6.65
C PHE A 286 6.39 -9.54 -6.15
N TYR A 287 6.08 -8.62 -7.06
CA TYR A 287 5.72 -7.26 -6.68
C TYR A 287 4.31 -6.87 -7.14
N GLY A 288 3.65 -6.05 -6.33
CA GLY A 288 2.31 -5.56 -6.62
C GLY A 288 2.30 -4.43 -7.64
N ALA A 289 2.58 -3.21 -7.18
CA ALA A 289 2.54 -2.03 -8.03
C ALA A 289 3.93 -1.61 -8.54
N PRO A 290 4.06 -1.13 -9.80
CA PRO A 290 5.30 -0.53 -10.30
C PRO A 290 5.72 0.68 -9.47
N SER A 291 6.99 1.06 -9.54
CA SER A 291 7.48 2.30 -8.90
C SER A 291 8.30 3.13 -9.90
N PRO A 292 8.26 4.48 -9.82
CA PRO A 292 9.01 5.33 -10.76
C PRO A 292 10.51 5.05 -10.80
N ASP A 293 11.08 4.62 -9.66
CA ASP A 293 12.49 4.26 -9.49
C ASP A 293 12.74 2.74 -9.56
N GLY A 294 11.74 1.98 -10.00
CA GLY A 294 11.75 0.53 -10.06
C GLY A 294 12.85 -0.02 -10.98
N ALA A 295 13.56 -1.03 -10.50
CA ALA A 295 14.72 -1.61 -11.19
C ALA A 295 14.55 -3.07 -11.60
N LEU A 296 13.32 -3.59 -11.53
CA LEU A 296 12.99 -4.96 -11.94
C LEU A 296 12.16 -5.00 -13.24
N GLY A 297 11.57 -3.89 -13.67
CA GLY A 297 10.84 -3.79 -14.92
C GLY A 297 10.60 -2.36 -15.41
N THR A 298 10.55 -1.37 -14.52
CA THR A 298 10.23 0.02 -14.89
C THR A 298 11.41 0.74 -15.55
N ARG A 299 12.49 1.03 -14.80
CA ARG A 299 13.68 1.71 -15.34
C ARG A 299 14.76 0.74 -15.77
N PHE A 300 14.95 -0.32 -14.99
CA PHE A 300 16.01 -1.30 -15.19
C PHE A 300 15.46 -2.73 -15.12
N ARG A 301 16.29 -3.68 -15.52
CA ARG A 301 16.03 -5.12 -15.38
C ARG A 301 17.23 -5.81 -14.73
N ILE A 302 17.57 -5.38 -13.51
CA ILE A 302 18.78 -5.83 -12.80
C ILE A 302 18.79 -7.36 -12.65
N HIS A 303 17.64 -7.96 -12.34
CA HIS A 303 17.46 -9.40 -12.19
C HIS A 303 17.87 -10.26 -13.41
N ALA A 304 17.90 -9.67 -14.61
CA ALA A 304 18.16 -10.36 -15.87
C ALA A 304 19.48 -9.94 -16.55
N ARG A 305 20.30 -9.11 -15.89
CA ARG A 305 21.56 -8.62 -16.46
C ARG A 305 22.56 -9.77 -16.65
N PRO A 306 23.16 -9.93 -17.85
CA PRO A 306 24.05 -11.05 -18.15
C PRO A 306 25.42 -10.95 -17.47
N ASP A 307 25.85 -9.73 -17.15
CA ASP A 307 27.12 -9.39 -16.51
C ASP A 307 27.08 -9.46 -14.97
N LEU A 308 25.94 -9.87 -14.39
CA LEU A 308 25.80 -10.13 -12.96
C LEU A 308 25.89 -11.63 -12.65
N ASN A 309 26.44 -11.96 -11.49
CA ASN A 309 26.75 -13.32 -11.07
C ASN A 309 25.51 -14.15 -10.67
N HIS A 310 24.41 -13.50 -10.31
CA HIS A 310 23.14 -14.16 -9.95
C HIS A 310 21.99 -13.55 -10.73
N ARG A 311 21.00 -14.38 -11.06
CA ARG A 311 19.77 -14.01 -11.76
C ARG A 311 18.59 -14.67 -11.08
N PHE A 312 17.47 -13.98 -11.04
CA PHE A 312 16.25 -14.44 -10.37
C PHE A 312 15.01 -14.08 -11.16
N GLN A 313 13.91 -14.79 -10.90
CA GLN A 313 12.67 -14.57 -11.63
C GLN A 313 11.87 -13.43 -10.99
N VAL A 314 11.23 -12.62 -11.81
CA VAL A 314 10.40 -11.50 -11.35
C VAL A 314 9.00 -11.65 -11.92
N PHE A 315 8.01 -11.54 -11.04
CA PHE A 315 6.60 -11.53 -11.34
C PHE A 315 6.01 -10.21 -10.85
N ARG A 316 5.10 -9.64 -11.64
CA ARG A 316 4.46 -8.35 -11.36
C ARG A 316 2.94 -8.49 -11.36
N GLY A 317 2.27 -7.54 -10.75
CA GLY A 317 0.80 -7.44 -10.81
C GLY A 317 0.08 -8.14 -9.66
N VAL A 318 0.81 -8.63 -8.66
CA VAL A 318 0.22 -9.37 -7.53
C VAL A 318 -0.51 -8.39 -6.63
N LEU A 319 -1.85 -8.41 -6.64
CA LEU A 319 -2.66 -7.46 -5.89
C LEU A 319 -2.34 -6.00 -6.27
N GLU A 320 -2.11 -5.75 -7.55
CA GLU A 320 -1.61 -4.46 -8.04
C GLU A 320 -2.52 -3.30 -7.65
N GLU A 321 -3.85 -3.46 -7.77
CA GLU A 321 -4.82 -2.43 -7.42
C GLU A 321 -4.70 -2.04 -5.93
N GLN A 322 -4.69 -3.03 -5.05
CA GLN A 322 -4.53 -2.83 -3.61
C GLN A 322 -3.16 -2.22 -3.27
N CYS A 323 -2.11 -2.62 -3.98
CA CYS A 323 -0.78 -2.05 -3.78
C CYS A 323 -0.67 -0.60 -4.30
N ARG A 324 -1.44 -0.23 -5.33
CA ARG A 324 -1.58 1.17 -5.79
C ARG A 324 -2.38 2.02 -4.83
N TRP A 325 -3.38 1.45 -4.15
CA TRP A 325 -4.10 2.16 -3.07
C TRP A 325 -3.20 2.52 -1.89
N LEU A 326 -2.09 1.79 -1.73
CA LEU A 326 -1.03 2.11 -0.78
C LEU A 326 0.02 3.07 -1.36
N ASP A 327 0.01 3.41 -2.65
CA ASP A 327 1.06 4.21 -3.27
C ASP A 327 0.82 5.73 -3.05
N PRO A 328 1.80 6.46 -2.47
CA PRO A 328 1.68 7.90 -2.30
C PRO A 328 1.75 8.72 -3.59
N ASP A 329 2.21 8.14 -4.69
CA ASP A 329 2.53 8.88 -5.92
C ASP A 329 1.50 8.67 -7.04
N THR A 330 0.47 7.83 -6.84
CA THR A 330 -0.67 7.61 -7.76
C THR A 330 -1.98 8.09 -7.16
#